data_AF-A0A3B7DE02-F1
#
_entry.id   AF-A0A3B7DE02-F1
#
_cell.length_a   1.000
_cell.length_b   1.000
_cell.length_c   1.000
_cell.angle_alpha   90.00
_cell.angle_beta   90.00
_cell.angle_gamma   90.00
#
_symmetry.space_group_name_H-M   'P 1'
#
loop_
_entity.id
_entity.type
_entity.pdbx_description
1 polymer ?
#
loop_
_entity_poly.entity_id
_entity_poly.type
_entity_poly.pdbx_seq_one_letter_code
_entity_poly.pdbx_strand_id
1 'polypeptide(L)'
;MSDIKKVIGNVFEEIATGLETGAFGTRPRIAVTTLGSEHGLDNVVKGAELAQSRDKSVEYCIIGPEVKTSLKQYVVANEDEGYKKMESLLDSGEIDGCVTMHYSFPIGVSTVGRVVTPAAAKEMIIATTTGTSSAHRVEGMVKNGIYGIIVAKALGIENPTVGILNVDNAVSVERAFKELKENGYDMNFAESNRADGGVLMRGNDLLQGVPDVMVNDTLTGNLLMKVFSSYTTGGGFEAMGYGYGPGIGEGYDRLVLIVSRASGFPVIANAMTYAGQLVKGNIKEVSKKEFEKANKAGLKSILEKITSAGAKKAEPEEDVKCPAEEQATATIGGIDILELEDAKVALWKNNIFAKTGMGCTGPVVMVNDANLEKSKEILSKEGYIS
;
A
#
# COMPACT_ATOMS: atom_id res chain seq x y z
N MET A 1 -35.89 27.52 3.97
CA MET A 1 -36.89 26.59 4.56
C MET A 1 -36.76 25.16 4.03
N SER A 2 -36.36 24.90 2.77
CA SER A 2 -36.19 23.53 2.26
C SER A 2 -34.97 22.82 2.88
N ASP A 3 -33.85 23.51 3.09
CA ASP A 3 -32.65 22.88 3.68
C ASP A 3 -32.86 22.48 5.14
N ILE A 4 -33.58 23.28 5.92
CA ILE A 4 -33.92 22.93 7.31
C ILE A 4 -34.82 21.68 7.35
N LYS A 5 -35.78 21.54 6.43
CA LYS A 5 -36.61 20.33 6.34
C LYS A 5 -35.79 19.11 5.94
N LYS A 6 -34.81 19.27 5.04
CA LYS A 6 -33.91 18.19 4.61
C LYS A 6 -32.99 17.74 5.75
N VAL A 7 -32.41 18.69 6.48
CA VAL A 7 -31.58 18.43 7.67
C VAL A 7 -32.39 17.71 8.75
N ILE A 8 -33.61 18.18 9.04
CA ILE A 8 -34.49 17.52 10.02
C ILE A 8 -34.84 16.10 9.55
N GLY A 9 -35.16 15.91 8.27
CA GLY A 9 -35.43 14.59 7.69
C GLY A 9 -34.27 13.62 7.88
N ASN A 10 -33.05 14.05 7.53
CA ASN A 10 -31.84 13.25 7.70
C ASN A 10 -31.62 12.85 9.17
N VAL A 11 -31.83 13.77 10.11
CA VAL A 11 -31.68 13.47 11.56
C VAL A 11 -32.69 12.42 12.04
N PHE A 12 -33.94 12.49 11.59
CA PHE A 12 -34.94 11.47 11.94
C PHE A 12 -34.62 10.11 11.31
N GLU A 13 -34.11 10.09 10.07
CA GLU A 13 -33.68 8.88 9.38
C GLU A 13 -32.44 8.25 10.04
N GLU A 14 -31.49 9.06 10.53
CA GLU A 14 -30.36 8.63 11.35
C GLU A 14 -30.81 7.98 12.66
N ILE A 15 -31.78 8.60 13.36
CA ILE A 15 -32.33 8.04 14.60
C ILE A 15 -33.07 6.72 14.33
N ALA A 16 -33.90 6.65 13.30
CA ALA A 16 -34.62 5.43 12.91
C ALA A 16 -33.63 4.30 12.56
N THR A 17 -32.61 4.61 11.76
CA THR A 17 -31.55 3.67 11.41
C THR A 17 -30.78 3.21 12.64
N GLY A 18 -30.46 4.12 13.56
CA GLY A 18 -29.78 3.79 14.81
C GLY A 18 -30.59 2.87 15.72
N LEU A 19 -31.91 3.02 15.74
CA LEU A 19 -32.82 2.12 16.47
C LEU A 19 -32.93 0.73 15.80
N GLU A 20 -32.92 0.66 14.46
CA GLU A 20 -33.00 -0.62 13.73
C GLU A 20 -31.69 -1.40 13.70
N THR A 21 -30.56 -0.70 13.66
CA THR A 21 -29.24 -1.30 13.42
C THR A 21 -28.31 -1.29 14.64
N GLY A 22 -28.64 -0.50 15.68
CA GLY A 22 -27.77 -0.29 16.84
C GLY A 22 -26.58 0.65 16.58
N ALA A 23 -26.45 1.21 15.38
CA ALA A 23 -25.38 2.13 15.00
C ALA A 23 -25.89 3.57 14.90
N PHE A 24 -25.46 4.44 15.82
CA PHE A 24 -25.80 5.87 15.80
C PHE A 24 -24.81 6.65 14.93
N GLY A 25 -25.29 7.36 13.91
CA GLY A 25 -24.51 8.20 13.01
C GLY A 25 -24.99 8.14 11.56
N THR A 26 -24.41 8.95 10.67
CA THR A 26 -24.70 8.89 9.23
C THR A 26 -24.31 7.54 8.66
N ARG A 27 -25.29 6.80 8.13
CA ARG A 27 -25.09 5.51 7.46
C ARG A 27 -24.17 5.70 6.24
N PRO A 28 -22.97 5.09 6.20
CA PRO A 28 -22.10 5.19 5.03
C PRO A 28 -22.80 4.68 3.77
N ARG A 29 -22.67 5.41 2.65
CA ARG A 29 -23.25 5.06 1.35
C ARG A 29 -22.15 4.67 0.40
N ILE A 30 -22.08 3.38 0.07
CA ILE A 30 -21.02 2.81 -0.76
C ILE A 30 -21.61 2.33 -2.08
N ALA A 31 -21.07 2.83 -3.18
CA ALA A 31 -21.45 2.39 -4.52
C ALA A 31 -20.50 1.33 -5.09
N VAL A 32 -20.99 0.57 -6.07
CA VAL A 32 -20.16 -0.21 -6.97
C VAL A 32 -20.57 0.04 -8.43
N THR A 33 -19.60 0.25 -9.31
CA THR A 33 -19.85 0.27 -10.75
C THR A 33 -19.97 -1.17 -11.26
N THR A 34 -20.93 -1.46 -12.13
CA THR A 34 -21.16 -2.86 -12.58
C THR A 34 -20.54 -3.19 -13.93
N LEU A 35 -20.30 -2.18 -14.76
CA LEU A 35 -19.72 -2.34 -16.08
C LEU A 35 -18.21 -2.62 -15.98
N GLY A 36 -17.69 -3.45 -16.89
CA GLY A 36 -16.28 -3.83 -16.95
C GLY A 36 -15.92 -5.15 -16.26
N SER A 37 -16.86 -5.84 -15.58
CA SER A 37 -16.59 -7.18 -15.03
C SER A 37 -16.52 -8.26 -16.12
N GLU A 38 -15.50 -9.11 -16.07
CA GLU A 38 -15.36 -10.28 -16.94
C GLU A 38 -16.32 -11.42 -16.56
N HIS A 39 -16.94 -11.35 -15.38
CA HIS A 39 -17.92 -12.33 -14.88
C HIS A 39 -19.37 -11.87 -15.04
N GLY A 40 -19.59 -10.76 -15.74
CA GLY A 40 -20.91 -10.20 -16.03
C GLY A 40 -21.53 -9.40 -14.87
N LEU A 41 -22.65 -8.75 -15.16
CA LEU A 41 -23.37 -7.87 -14.24
C LEU A 41 -23.84 -8.61 -12.98
N ASP A 42 -24.38 -9.83 -13.13
CA ASP A 42 -24.92 -10.63 -12.03
C ASP A 42 -23.86 -10.93 -10.95
N ASN A 43 -22.60 -11.10 -11.34
CA ASN A 43 -21.50 -11.30 -10.39
C ASN A 43 -21.29 -10.06 -9.49
N VAL A 44 -21.36 -8.87 -10.07
CA VAL A 44 -21.21 -7.61 -9.31
C VAL A 44 -22.43 -7.38 -8.41
N VAL A 45 -23.64 -7.55 -8.93
CA VAL A 45 -24.90 -7.39 -8.18
C VAL A 45 -24.93 -8.35 -6.99
N LYS A 46 -24.58 -9.61 -7.21
CA LYS A 46 -24.48 -10.61 -6.13
C LYS A 46 -23.46 -10.20 -5.06
N GLY A 47 -22.35 -9.58 -5.46
CA GLY A 47 -21.35 -9.05 -4.53
C GLY A 47 -21.91 -7.92 -3.67
N ALA A 48 -22.64 -6.98 -4.28
CA ALA A 48 -23.28 -5.88 -3.57
C ALA A 48 -24.39 -6.36 -2.61
N GLU A 49 -25.23 -7.31 -3.04
CA GLU A 49 -26.26 -7.91 -2.21
C GLU A 49 -25.67 -8.67 -1.02
N LEU A 50 -24.57 -9.39 -1.26
CA LEU A 50 -23.84 -10.09 -0.20
C LEU A 50 -23.26 -9.10 0.82
N ALA A 51 -22.66 -7.98 0.39
CA ALA A 51 -22.20 -6.92 1.28
C ALA A 51 -23.36 -6.37 2.13
N GLN A 52 -24.50 -6.05 1.50
CA GLN A 52 -25.68 -5.54 2.20
C GLN A 52 -26.26 -6.52 3.21
N SER A 53 -26.23 -7.82 2.92
CA SER A 53 -26.71 -8.86 3.84
C SER A 53 -25.82 -8.99 5.09
N ARG A 54 -24.52 -8.69 4.97
CA ARG A 54 -23.52 -8.81 6.03
C ARG A 54 -23.51 -7.60 6.96
N ASP A 55 -23.65 -6.39 6.41
CA ASP A 55 -23.64 -5.15 7.20
C ASP A 55 -24.82 -4.25 6.81
N LYS A 56 -25.84 -4.19 7.68
CA LYS A 56 -27.01 -3.32 7.52
C LYS A 56 -26.74 -1.88 7.91
N SER A 57 -25.65 -1.60 8.64
CA SER A 57 -25.27 -0.25 9.04
C SER A 57 -24.55 0.53 7.92
N VAL A 58 -24.42 -0.07 6.74
CA VAL A 58 -23.94 0.57 5.50
C VAL A 58 -25.04 0.45 4.45
N GLU A 59 -25.26 1.50 3.68
CA GLU A 59 -26.14 1.49 2.52
C GLU A 59 -25.30 1.19 1.28
N TYR A 60 -25.61 0.07 0.61
CA TYR A 60 -24.94 -0.31 -0.62
C TYR A 60 -25.79 0.01 -1.83
N CYS A 61 -25.17 0.61 -2.83
CA CYS A 61 -25.83 1.02 -4.06
C CYS A 61 -25.05 0.61 -5.30
N ILE A 62 -25.73 0.64 -6.44
CA ILE A 62 -25.22 0.16 -7.73
C ILE A 62 -25.22 1.33 -8.73
N ILE A 63 -24.15 1.46 -9.50
CA ILE A 63 -24.06 2.37 -10.64
C ILE A 63 -23.86 1.53 -11.90
N GLY A 64 -24.85 1.50 -12.79
CA GLY A 64 -24.82 0.65 -13.98
C GLY A 64 -26.14 0.56 -14.71
N PRO A 65 -26.27 -0.36 -15.69
CA PRO A 65 -27.56 -0.67 -16.30
C PRO A 65 -28.59 -1.13 -15.27
N GLU A 66 -29.86 -0.96 -15.60
CA GLU A 66 -30.96 -1.39 -14.74
C GLU A 66 -30.92 -2.92 -14.54
N VAL A 67 -30.96 -3.34 -13.27
CA VAL A 67 -30.93 -4.75 -12.86
C VAL A 67 -31.98 -5.03 -11.80
N LYS A 68 -32.41 -6.29 -11.67
CA LYS A 68 -33.40 -6.68 -10.67
C LYS A 68 -32.73 -6.89 -9.31
N THR A 69 -32.76 -5.88 -8.45
CA THR A 69 -32.29 -5.96 -7.06
C THR A 69 -33.08 -5.01 -6.17
N SER A 70 -33.04 -5.21 -4.85
CA SER A 70 -33.61 -4.29 -3.86
C SER A 70 -32.67 -3.14 -3.49
N LEU A 71 -31.41 -3.17 -3.94
CA LEU A 71 -30.44 -2.11 -3.68
C LEU A 71 -30.78 -0.82 -4.44
N LYS A 72 -30.35 0.32 -3.91
CA LYS A 72 -30.49 1.61 -4.61
C LYS A 72 -29.64 1.59 -5.88
N GLN A 73 -30.20 2.05 -7.00
CA GLN A 73 -29.56 2.02 -8.31
C GLN A 73 -29.46 3.42 -8.91
N TYR A 74 -28.31 3.73 -9.50
CA TYR A 74 -28.09 4.89 -10.35
C TYR A 74 -27.91 4.37 -11.79
N VAL A 75 -28.98 4.44 -12.56
CA VAL A 75 -29.02 3.85 -13.91
C VAL A 75 -28.19 4.68 -14.88
N VAL A 76 -27.27 4.01 -15.59
CA VAL A 76 -26.41 4.57 -16.65
C VAL A 76 -26.29 3.60 -17.81
N ALA A 77 -26.08 4.10 -19.03
CA ALA A 77 -26.09 3.25 -20.23
C ALA A 77 -24.73 2.62 -20.57
N ASN A 78 -23.63 3.26 -20.17
CA ASN A 78 -22.26 2.86 -20.56
C ASN A 78 -21.23 3.25 -19.49
N GLU A 79 -19.98 2.78 -19.66
CA GLU A 79 -18.90 2.97 -18.69
C GLU A 79 -18.56 4.45 -18.47
N ASP A 80 -18.48 5.25 -19.54
CA ASP A 80 -18.13 6.68 -19.45
C ASP A 80 -19.17 7.48 -18.65
N GLU A 81 -20.46 7.22 -18.87
CA GLU A 81 -21.53 7.77 -18.05
C GLU A 81 -21.44 7.29 -16.61
N GLY A 82 -21.10 6.01 -16.40
CA GLY A 82 -20.86 5.44 -15.08
C GLY A 82 -19.77 6.17 -14.30
N TYR A 83 -18.62 6.44 -14.92
CA TYR A 83 -17.52 7.16 -14.27
C TYR A 83 -17.91 8.61 -13.94
N LYS A 84 -18.53 9.33 -14.89
CA LYS A 84 -19.00 10.71 -14.65
C LYS A 84 -20.05 10.76 -13.53
N LYS A 85 -20.96 9.78 -13.51
CA LYS A 85 -21.99 9.68 -12.48
C LYS A 85 -21.36 9.38 -11.12
N MET A 86 -20.44 8.42 -11.05
CA MET A 86 -19.68 8.08 -9.84
C MET A 86 -18.97 9.31 -9.27
N GLU A 87 -18.23 10.05 -10.10
CA GLU A 87 -17.53 11.27 -9.66
C GLU A 87 -18.50 12.34 -9.15
N SER A 88 -19.60 12.59 -9.87
CA SER A 88 -20.63 13.54 -9.44
C SER A 88 -21.27 13.14 -8.10
N LEU A 89 -21.49 11.85 -7.85
CA LEU A 89 -22.07 11.36 -6.60
C LEU A 89 -21.07 11.48 -5.44
N LEU A 90 -19.78 11.21 -5.67
CA LEU A 90 -18.72 11.40 -4.68
C LEU A 90 -18.53 12.88 -4.33
N ASP A 91 -18.45 13.75 -5.35
CA ASP A 91 -18.19 15.18 -5.19
C ASP A 91 -19.37 15.91 -4.51
N SER A 92 -20.60 15.43 -4.72
CA SER A 92 -21.80 15.96 -4.06
C SER A 92 -22.03 15.39 -2.65
N GLY A 93 -21.29 14.35 -2.24
CA GLY A 93 -21.52 13.64 -0.98
C GLY A 93 -22.82 12.83 -0.96
N GLU A 94 -23.37 12.48 -2.12
CA GLU A 94 -24.51 11.55 -2.23
C GLU A 94 -24.06 10.10 -1.94
N ILE A 95 -22.80 9.77 -2.26
CA ILE A 95 -22.11 8.55 -1.82
C ILE A 95 -20.79 8.92 -1.15
N ASP A 96 -20.35 8.09 -0.22
CA ASP A 96 -19.16 8.33 0.61
C ASP A 96 -17.93 7.58 0.09
N GLY A 97 -18.14 6.55 -0.74
CA GLY A 97 -17.09 5.81 -1.44
C GLY A 97 -17.64 4.97 -2.59
N CYS A 98 -16.77 4.59 -3.52
CA CYS A 98 -17.14 3.73 -4.66
C CYS A 98 -16.09 2.65 -4.93
N VAL A 99 -16.56 1.44 -5.21
CA VAL A 99 -15.74 0.34 -5.74
C VAL A 99 -15.90 0.32 -7.27
N THR A 100 -14.80 0.19 -8.00
CA THR A 100 -14.81 0.15 -9.47
C THR A 100 -13.70 -0.75 -10.02
N MET A 101 -13.89 -1.28 -11.22
CA MET A 101 -12.92 -2.15 -11.89
C MET A 101 -11.75 -1.38 -12.49
N HIS A 102 -11.98 -0.11 -12.80
CA HIS A 102 -10.98 0.77 -13.37
C HIS A 102 -11.23 2.21 -12.91
N TYR A 103 -10.14 2.92 -12.62
CA TYR A 103 -10.13 4.35 -12.38
C TYR A 103 -8.71 4.87 -12.58
N SER A 104 -8.60 6.06 -13.19
CA SER A 104 -7.30 6.70 -13.40
C SER A 104 -7.01 7.66 -12.26
N PHE A 105 -6.02 7.32 -11.45
CA PHE A 105 -5.54 8.16 -10.35
C PHE A 105 -4.45 9.14 -10.81
N PRO A 106 -4.39 10.37 -10.26
CA PRO A 106 -3.29 11.27 -10.53
C PRO A 106 -1.97 10.74 -9.94
N ILE A 107 -0.84 11.24 -10.44
CA ILE A 107 0.47 10.95 -9.85
C ILE A 107 0.49 11.42 -8.39
N GLY A 108 1.09 10.61 -7.53
CA GLY A 108 1.05 10.77 -6.08
C GLY A 108 -0.02 9.92 -5.41
N VAL A 109 -0.96 9.34 -6.16
CA VAL A 109 -2.01 8.48 -5.62
C VAL A 109 -1.81 7.03 -6.07
N SER A 110 -1.84 6.13 -5.10
CA SER A 110 -1.78 4.68 -5.32
C SER A 110 -2.75 3.95 -4.41
N THR A 111 -3.21 2.80 -4.88
CA THR A 111 -4.23 2.00 -4.20
C THR A 111 -3.63 1.06 -3.17
N VAL A 112 -4.24 0.94 -2.00
CA VAL A 112 -3.73 0.15 -0.87
C VAL A 112 -4.54 -1.14 -0.70
N GLY A 113 -3.96 -2.28 -1.10
CA GLY A 113 -4.66 -3.56 -1.13
C GLY A 113 -4.79 -4.20 0.24
N ARG A 114 -5.74 -5.14 0.36
CA ARG A 114 -5.88 -5.97 1.55
C ARG A 114 -6.13 -7.43 1.15
N VAL A 115 -5.25 -8.31 1.62
CA VAL A 115 -5.24 -9.73 1.30
C VAL A 115 -5.53 -10.57 2.53
N VAL A 116 -5.89 -11.83 2.31
CA VAL A 116 -5.92 -12.86 3.36
C VAL A 116 -4.75 -13.80 3.11
N THR A 117 -3.88 -13.97 4.11
CA THR A 117 -2.67 -14.77 3.99
C THR A 117 -2.99 -16.26 4.11
N PRO A 118 -2.38 -17.13 3.28
CA PRO A 118 -2.79 -18.53 3.18
C PRO A 118 -2.30 -19.38 4.36
N ALA A 119 -1.21 -19.00 5.04
CA ALA A 119 -0.67 -19.81 6.11
C ALA A 119 -1.39 -19.61 7.46
N ALA A 120 -1.85 -18.38 7.72
CA ALA A 120 -2.44 -18.01 9.02
C ALA A 120 -3.88 -17.48 8.93
N ALA A 121 -4.46 -17.41 7.72
CA ALA A 121 -5.75 -16.75 7.46
C ALA A 121 -5.84 -15.33 8.05
N LYS A 122 -4.69 -14.64 8.14
CA LYS A 122 -4.61 -13.28 8.65
C LYS A 122 -4.84 -12.29 7.54
N GLU A 123 -5.46 -11.18 7.87
CA GLU A 123 -5.54 -10.06 6.95
C GLU A 123 -4.25 -9.25 7.00
N MET A 124 -3.77 -8.84 5.83
CA MET A 124 -2.55 -8.03 5.71
C MET A 124 -2.77 -6.97 4.64
N ILE A 125 -2.28 -5.76 4.91
CA ILE A 125 -2.31 -4.65 3.98
C ILE A 125 -1.09 -4.75 3.06
N ILE A 126 -1.34 -4.68 1.75
CA ILE A 126 -0.32 -4.53 0.72
C ILE A 126 -0.24 -3.03 0.43
N ALA A 127 0.89 -2.41 0.81
CA ALA A 127 1.03 -0.96 0.87
C ALA A 127 0.57 -0.25 -0.41
N THR A 128 0.93 -0.76 -1.59
CA THR A 128 0.30 -0.33 -2.84
C THR A 128 0.17 -1.44 -3.87
N THR A 129 -0.79 -1.31 -4.80
CA THR A 129 -1.14 -2.37 -5.78
C THR A 129 -1.42 -1.88 -7.20
N THR A 130 -1.91 -0.65 -7.37
CA THR A 130 -1.99 0.07 -8.67
C THR A 130 -1.82 1.58 -8.45
N GLY A 131 -1.47 2.32 -9.49
CA GLY A 131 -1.18 3.77 -9.45
C GLY A 131 0.31 4.10 -9.23
N THR A 132 0.63 5.38 -9.23
CA THR A 132 2.03 5.87 -9.23
C THR A 132 2.24 6.92 -8.13
N SER A 133 2.77 6.52 -6.97
CA SER A 133 3.11 7.42 -5.86
C SER A 133 4.28 8.37 -6.16
N SER A 134 5.25 7.92 -6.94
CA SER A 134 6.36 8.72 -7.49
C SER A 134 6.95 8.04 -8.72
N ALA A 135 7.63 8.82 -9.57
CA ALA A 135 8.48 8.31 -10.64
C ALA A 135 9.77 7.64 -10.10
N HIS A 136 10.23 8.02 -8.91
CA HIS A 136 11.40 7.41 -8.27
C HIS A 136 10.95 6.24 -7.37
N ARG A 137 11.52 5.05 -7.56
CA ARG A 137 11.09 3.82 -6.88
C ARG A 137 11.17 3.91 -5.35
N VAL A 138 12.32 4.32 -4.79
CA VAL A 138 12.53 4.45 -3.33
C VAL A 138 11.53 5.44 -2.72
N GLU A 139 11.45 6.66 -3.27
CA GLU A 139 10.48 7.67 -2.87
C GLU A 139 9.05 7.13 -2.90
N GLY A 140 8.71 6.43 -3.99
CA GLY A 140 7.43 5.75 -4.15
C GLY A 140 7.17 4.75 -3.03
N MET A 141 8.11 3.85 -2.73
CA MET A 141 7.98 2.86 -1.67
C MET A 141 7.85 3.47 -0.26
N VAL A 142 8.56 4.56 0.02
CA VAL A 142 8.40 5.30 1.30
C VAL A 142 6.99 5.86 1.40
N LYS A 143 6.49 6.53 0.35
CA LYS A 143 5.10 7.01 0.28
C LYS A 143 4.09 5.86 0.44
N ASN A 144 4.33 4.74 -0.24
CA ASN A 144 3.47 3.56 -0.17
C ASN A 144 3.31 3.06 1.27
N GLY A 145 4.40 2.99 2.04
CA GLY A 145 4.31 2.57 3.44
C GLY A 145 3.48 3.52 4.30
N ILE A 146 3.60 4.84 4.10
CA ILE A 146 2.72 5.82 4.76
C ILE A 146 1.25 5.60 4.37
N TYR A 147 0.97 5.30 3.10
CA TYR A 147 -0.40 5.03 2.62
C TYR A 147 -0.98 3.77 3.29
N GLY A 148 -0.16 2.73 3.43
CA GLY A 148 -0.51 1.53 4.17
C GLY A 148 -0.82 1.80 5.65
N ILE A 149 -0.01 2.60 6.33
CA ILE A 149 -0.22 3.00 7.74
C ILE A 149 -1.54 3.78 7.89
N ILE A 150 -1.82 4.73 6.99
CA ILE A 150 -3.07 5.51 6.96
C ILE A 150 -4.28 4.58 6.91
N VAL A 151 -4.25 3.61 5.99
CA VAL A 151 -5.33 2.64 5.83
C VAL A 151 -5.46 1.74 7.04
N ALA A 152 -4.36 1.23 7.59
CA ALA A 152 -4.38 0.39 8.78
C ALA A 152 -5.03 1.11 9.97
N LYS A 153 -4.65 2.38 10.19
CA LYS A 153 -5.22 3.23 11.23
C LYS A 153 -6.71 3.51 11.00
N ALA A 154 -7.12 3.77 9.76
CA ALA A 154 -8.53 3.94 9.41
C ALA A 154 -9.34 2.64 9.57
N LEU A 155 -8.71 1.48 9.49
CA LEU A 155 -9.33 0.20 9.82
C LEU A 155 -9.39 -0.10 11.32
N GLY A 156 -8.88 0.80 12.17
CA GLY A 156 -8.87 0.65 13.63
C GLY A 156 -7.62 0.00 14.20
N ILE A 157 -6.58 -0.23 13.40
CA ILE A 157 -5.28 -0.70 13.89
C ILE A 157 -4.51 0.54 14.36
N GLU A 158 -4.59 0.87 15.66
CA GLU A 158 -4.03 2.11 16.21
C GLU A 158 -2.52 2.26 15.95
N ASN A 159 -1.77 1.17 16.15
CA ASN A 159 -0.31 1.13 16.12
C ASN A 159 0.17 0.03 15.16
N PRO A 160 -0.07 0.18 13.84
CA PRO A 160 0.20 -0.87 12.87
C PRO A 160 1.69 -1.17 12.77
N THR A 161 2.01 -2.45 12.65
CA THR A 161 3.36 -2.93 12.37
C THR A 161 3.67 -2.91 10.88
N VAL A 162 4.87 -2.46 10.53
CA VAL A 162 5.31 -2.25 9.16
C VAL A 162 6.50 -3.16 8.86
N GLY A 163 6.38 -3.96 7.80
CA GLY A 163 7.47 -4.75 7.25
C GLY A 163 7.78 -4.31 5.83
N ILE A 164 9.03 -4.44 5.41
CA ILE A 164 9.44 -4.04 4.05
C ILE A 164 9.78 -5.30 3.28
N LEU A 165 9.05 -5.57 2.19
CA LEU A 165 9.35 -6.73 1.36
C LEU A 165 10.75 -6.59 0.78
N ASN A 166 11.56 -7.64 0.92
CA ASN A 166 12.95 -7.66 0.47
C ASN A 166 13.05 -7.80 -1.06
N VAL A 167 12.70 -6.72 -1.76
CA VAL A 167 12.92 -6.47 -3.19
C VAL A 167 14.00 -5.40 -3.37
N ASP A 168 14.41 -5.11 -4.61
CA ASP A 168 15.44 -4.08 -4.82
C ASP A 168 15.04 -2.74 -4.19
N ASN A 169 16.05 -2.05 -3.67
CA ASN A 169 15.92 -0.83 -2.89
C ASN A 169 15.20 -0.92 -1.54
N ALA A 170 14.84 -2.12 -1.05
CA ALA A 170 14.24 -2.28 0.27
C ALA A 170 15.12 -1.73 1.41
N VAL A 171 16.44 -1.86 1.30
CA VAL A 171 17.40 -1.31 2.28
C VAL A 171 17.35 0.22 2.31
N SER A 172 17.31 0.87 1.15
CA SER A 172 17.21 2.33 1.04
C SER A 172 15.88 2.85 1.63
N VAL A 173 14.80 2.08 1.45
CA VAL A 173 13.50 2.35 2.06
C VAL A 173 13.53 2.15 3.58
N GLU A 174 14.21 1.11 4.07
CA GLU A 174 14.43 0.87 5.49
C GLU A 174 15.17 2.05 6.14
N ARG A 175 16.25 2.55 5.54
CA ARG A 175 16.98 3.73 6.03
C ARG A 175 16.08 4.96 6.12
N ALA A 176 15.27 5.21 5.10
CA ALA A 176 14.34 6.34 5.09
C ALA A 176 13.30 6.25 6.22
N PHE A 177 12.76 5.06 6.50
CA PHE A 177 11.83 4.87 7.61
C PHE A 177 12.51 4.96 8.98
N LYS A 178 13.77 4.50 9.12
CA LYS A 178 14.56 4.71 10.34
C LYS A 178 14.81 6.19 10.60
N GLU A 179 15.22 6.96 9.58
CA GLU A 179 15.42 8.41 9.70
C GLU A 179 14.10 9.12 10.08
N LEU A 180 12.98 8.75 9.45
CA LEU A 180 11.64 9.27 9.84
C LEU A 180 11.32 8.99 11.31
N LYS A 181 11.57 7.76 11.77
CA LYS A 181 11.31 7.34 13.15
C LYS A 181 12.20 8.09 14.14
N GLU A 182 13.49 8.24 13.84
CA GLU A 182 14.44 9.02 14.63
C GLU A 182 14.05 10.50 14.72
N ASN A 183 13.46 11.06 13.66
CA ASN A 183 12.89 12.40 13.63
C ASN A 183 11.53 12.54 14.35
N GLY A 184 11.05 11.47 15.00
CA GLY A 184 9.86 11.48 15.83
C GLY A 184 8.56 11.06 15.13
N TYR A 185 8.63 10.40 13.97
CA TYR A 185 7.47 9.74 13.38
C TYR A 185 7.15 8.44 14.13
N ASP A 186 5.96 8.36 14.72
CA ASP A 186 5.53 7.21 15.49
C ASP A 186 5.11 6.05 14.57
N MET A 187 5.99 5.05 14.45
CA MET A 187 5.76 3.83 13.68
C MET A 187 6.44 2.61 14.32
N ASN A 188 5.83 1.43 14.12
CA ASN A 188 6.35 0.16 14.60
C ASN A 188 6.86 -0.67 13.43
N PHE A 189 8.09 -1.17 13.53
CA PHE A 189 8.56 -2.18 12.60
C PHE A 189 8.11 -3.56 13.07
N ALA A 190 7.67 -4.39 12.12
CA ALA A 190 7.53 -5.81 12.36
C ALA A 190 8.93 -6.46 12.34
N GLU A 191 9.03 -7.62 12.99
CA GLU A 191 10.24 -8.43 13.01
C GLU A 191 9.97 -9.75 12.26
N SER A 192 10.85 -10.12 11.33
CA SER A 192 10.75 -11.40 10.61
C SER A 192 10.76 -12.58 11.58
N ASN A 193 9.96 -13.60 11.30
CA ASN A 193 9.88 -14.81 12.14
C ASN A 193 11.11 -15.74 12.01
N ARG A 194 12.13 -15.34 11.24
CA ARG A 194 13.36 -16.12 11.08
C ARG A 194 14.37 -15.79 12.18
N ALA A 195 15.34 -16.68 12.36
CA ALA A 195 16.38 -16.54 13.39
C ALA A 195 17.26 -15.28 13.22
N ASP A 196 17.36 -14.73 12.00
CA ASP A 196 18.08 -13.50 11.69
C ASP A 196 17.26 -12.21 11.93
N GLY A 197 15.94 -12.33 12.15
CA GLY A 197 15.05 -11.20 12.49
C GLY A 197 15.05 -10.07 11.47
N GLY A 198 14.71 -8.87 11.94
CA GLY A 198 14.77 -7.63 11.17
C GLY A 198 13.49 -7.23 10.44
N VAL A 199 13.50 -6.01 9.89
CA VAL A 199 12.34 -5.39 9.21
C VAL A 199 12.15 -5.86 7.76
N LEU A 200 13.21 -6.39 7.15
CA LEU A 200 13.17 -6.90 5.79
C LEU A 200 12.46 -8.26 5.76
N MET A 201 11.30 -8.28 5.11
CA MET A 201 10.39 -9.41 5.06
C MET A 201 10.66 -10.27 3.83
N ARG A 202 10.56 -11.59 4.00
CA ARG A 202 10.73 -12.56 2.92
C ARG A 202 9.38 -13.17 2.52
N GLY A 203 9.42 -14.07 1.53
CA GLY A 203 8.22 -14.79 1.06
C GLY A 203 7.49 -15.56 2.16
N ASN A 204 8.19 -16.14 3.14
CA ASN A 204 7.55 -16.82 4.27
C ASN A 204 6.79 -15.83 5.18
N ASP A 205 7.34 -14.64 5.43
CA ASP A 205 6.72 -13.62 6.26
C ASP A 205 5.45 -13.06 5.60
N LEU A 206 5.49 -12.90 4.27
CA LEU A 206 4.32 -12.59 3.43
C LEU A 206 3.20 -13.63 3.60
N LEU A 207 3.52 -14.92 3.50
CA LEU A 207 2.52 -15.99 3.58
C LEU A 207 1.93 -16.14 4.99
N GLN A 208 2.70 -15.80 6.02
CA GLN A 208 2.29 -15.84 7.42
C GLN A 208 1.53 -14.59 7.86
N GLY A 209 1.62 -13.47 7.12
CA GLY A 209 1.06 -12.19 7.54
C GLY A 209 1.76 -11.67 8.78
N VAL A 210 3.08 -11.55 8.72
CA VAL A 210 3.91 -11.08 9.84
C VAL A 210 3.63 -9.60 10.19
N PRO A 211 3.74 -8.64 9.24
CA PRO A 211 3.33 -7.26 9.51
C PRO A 211 1.83 -7.04 9.26
N ASP A 212 1.29 -5.97 9.84
CA ASP A 212 -0.01 -5.43 9.44
C ASP A 212 0.06 -4.79 8.05
N VAL A 213 1.16 -4.07 7.77
CA VAL A 213 1.44 -3.38 6.51
C VAL A 213 2.73 -3.92 5.88
N MET A 214 2.61 -4.52 4.71
CA MET A 214 3.74 -4.94 3.88
C MET A 214 4.08 -3.87 2.84
N VAL A 215 5.25 -3.26 2.94
CA VAL A 215 5.75 -2.24 2.00
C VAL A 215 6.36 -2.91 0.78
N ASN A 216 5.93 -2.47 -0.41
CA ASN A 216 6.39 -2.96 -1.70
C ASN A 216 6.22 -1.84 -2.76
N ASP A 217 6.84 -2.02 -3.92
CA ASP A 217 6.51 -1.21 -5.10
C ASP A 217 5.17 -1.66 -5.72
N THR A 218 4.53 -0.77 -6.49
CA THR A 218 3.19 -1.02 -7.03
C THR A 218 3.12 -2.27 -7.92
N LEU A 219 4.14 -2.55 -8.73
CA LEU A 219 4.11 -3.70 -9.65
C LEU A 219 4.18 -5.01 -8.89
N THR A 220 5.07 -5.08 -7.89
CA THR A 220 5.13 -6.21 -6.96
C THR A 220 3.80 -6.40 -6.24
N GLY A 221 3.19 -5.31 -5.76
CA GLY A 221 1.90 -5.37 -5.10
C GLY A 221 0.77 -5.86 -6.00
N ASN A 222 0.75 -5.43 -7.27
CA ASN A 222 -0.20 -5.90 -8.27
C ASN A 222 -0.13 -7.42 -8.45
N LEU A 223 1.10 -7.95 -8.53
CA LEU A 223 1.37 -9.38 -8.63
C LEU A 223 0.91 -10.11 -7.37
N LEU A 224 1.25 -9.60 -6.18
CA LEU A 224 0.85 -10.19 -4.91
C LEU A 224 -0.67 -10.26 -4.78
N MET A 225 -1.40 -9.20 -5.14
CA MET A 225 -2.87 -9.21 -5.13
C MET A 225 -3.44 -10.35 -5.96
N LYS A 226 -2.92 -10.56 -7.18
CA LYS A 226 -3.36 -11.66 -8.05
C LYS A 226 -3.07 -13.02 -7.43
N VAL A 227 -1.85 -13.21 -6.92
CA VAL A 227 -1.45 -14.46 -6.28
C VAL A 227 -2.34 -14.77 -5.08
N PHE A 228 -2.46 -13.87 -4.11
CA PHE A 228 -3.26 -14.12 -2.90
C PHE A 228 -4.75 -14.32 -3.20
N SER A 229 -5.29 -13.59 -4.16
CA SER A 229 -6.74 -13.61 -4.43
C SER A 229 -7.19 -14.78 -5.31
N SER A 230 -6.28 -15.37 -6.09
CA SER A 230 -6.63 -16.35 -7.13
C SER A 230 -5.74 -17.61 -7.19
N TYR A 231 -4.86 -17.85 -6.20
CA TYR A 231 -3.97 -19.02 -6.24
C TYR A 231 -4.72 -20.37 -6.31
N THR A 232 -5.93 -20.46 -5.75
CA THR A 232 -6.76 -21.67 -5.81
C THR A 232 -7.64 -21.77 -7.05
N THR A 233 -7.77 -20.69 -7.82
CA THR A 233 -8.68 -20.59 -8.98
C THR A 233 -7.94 -20.49 -10.31
N GLY A 234 -6.60 -20.44 -10.28
CA GLY A 234 -5.77 -20.38 -11.48
C GLY A 234 -5.81 -19.04 -12.21
N GLY A 235 -6.17 -17.95 -11.52
CA GLY A 235 -6.12 -16.57 -12.06
C GLY A 235 -7.37 -16.09 -12.79
N GLY A 236 -8.28 -16.99 -13.19
CA GLY A 236 -9.49 -16.61 -13.92
C GLY A 236 -10.61 -16.01 -13.06
N PHE A 237 -10.53 -16.18 -11.73
CA PHE A 237 -11.56 -15.71 -10.81
C PHE A 237 -10.94 -15.38 -9.46
N GLU A 238 -10.90 -14.12 -9.05
CA GLU A 238 -10.40 -13.78 -7.71
C GLU A 238 -11.49 -14.11 -6.67
N ALA A 239 -11.18 -15.04 -5.76
CA ALA A 239 -12.14 -15.58 -4.79
C ALA A 239 -11.90 -15.11 -3.35
N MET A 240 -10.71 -14.60 -3.05
CA MET A 240 -10.29 -14.24 -1.68
C MET A 240 -9.68 -12.84 -1.59
N GLY A 241 -9.72 -12.24 -0.40
CA GLY A 241 -9.23 -10.89 -0.14
C GLY A 241 -10.28 -9.81 -0.35
N TYR A 242 -9.83 -8.55 -0.34
CA TYR A 242 -10.67 -7.34 -0.31
C TYR A 242 -10.45 -6.43 -1.53
N GLY A 243 -9.80 -6.93 -2.57
CA GLY A 243 -9.45 -6.17 -3.76
C GLY A 243 -8.22 -5.27 -3.57
N TYR A 244 -7.96 -4.47 -4.60
CA TYR A 244 -6.78 -3.61 -4.74
C TYR A 244 -6.87 -2.36 -3.85
N GLY A 245 -8.08 -2.06 -3.35
CA GLY A 245 -8.31 -1.14 -2.24
C GLY A 245 -8.31 0.34 -2.63
N PRO A 246 -8.35 1.26 -1.63
CA PRO A 246 -8.57 2.68 -1.85
C PRO A 246 -7.35 3.38 -2.44
N GLY A 247 -7.57 4.32 -3.36
CA GLY A 247 -6.55 5.28 -3.77
C GLY A 247 -6.23 6.26 -2.64
N ILE A 248 -4.97 6.29 -2.21
CA ILE A 248 -4.47 7.16 -1.15
C ILE A 248 -3.34 8.02 -1.70
N GLY A 249 -3.34 9.30 -1.34
CA GLY A 249 -2.27 10.25 -1.62
C GLY A 249 -2.49 11.55 -0.85
N GLU A 250 -1.42 12.33 -0.67
CA GLU A 250 -1.48 13.58 0.08
C GLU A 250 -2.40 14.59 -0.63
N GLY A 251 -3.45 15.04 0.05
CA GLY A 251 -4.45 15.97 -0.51
C GLY A 251 -5.44 15.35 -1.49
N TYR A 252 -5.54 14.02 -1.57
CA TYR A 252 -6.54 13.33 -2.38
C TYR A 252 -7.79 12.97 -1.56
N ASP A 253 -8.96 13.46 -1.99
CA ASP A 253 -10.20 13.42 -1.19
C ASP A 253 -11.21 12.33 -1.57
N ARG A 254 -11.14 11.81 -2.80
CA ARG A 254 -12.14 10.85 -3.30
C ARG A 254 -11.82 9.44 -2.79
N LEU A 255 -12.80 8.78 -2.17
CA LEU A 255 -12.66 7.39 -1.75
C LEU A 255 -13.07 6.44 -2.88
N VAL A 256 -12.14 6.14 -3.79
CA VAL A 256 -12.33 5.18 -4.88
C VAL A 256 -11.48 3.94 -4.60
N LEU A 257 -12.11 2.77 -4.57
CA LEU A 257 -11.46 1.48 -4.39
C LEU A 257 -11.44 0.71 -5.69
N ILE A 258 -10.32 0.02 -5.97
CA ILE A 258 -10.17 -0.80 -7.16
C ILE A 258 -10.40 -2.29 -6.84
N VAL A 259 -11.11 -2.95 -7.75
CA VAL A 259 -11.15 -4.41 -7.89
C VAL A 259 -10.68 -4.79 -9.28
N SER A 260 -10.25 -6.03 -9.48
CA SER A 260 -9.94 -6.53 -10.82
C SER A 260 -11.22 -6.77 -11.60
N ARG A 261 -11.14 -6.71 -12.94
CA ARG A 261 -12.25 -7.18 -13.80
C ARG A 261 -12.55 -8.66 -13.59
N ALA A 262 -11.53 -9.43 -13.19
CA ALA A 262 -11.62 -10.85 -12.84
C ALA A 262 -12.11 -11.08 -11.39
N SER A 263 -12.42 -10.03 -10.62
CA SER A 263 -12.87 -10.18 -9.24
C SER A 263 -14.24 -10.85 -9.17
N GLY A 264 -14.31 -11.94 -8.41
CA GLY A 264 -15.56 -12.62 -8.11
C GLY A 264 -16.43 -11.88 -7.12
N PHE A 265 -17.72 -12.23 -7.08
CA PHE A 265 -18.67 -11.67 -6.13
C PHE A 265 -18.20 -11.68 -4.65
N PRO A 266 -17.40 -12.66 -4.14
CA PRO A 266 -16.90 -12.61 -2.77
C PRO A 266 -15.91 -11.45 -2.55
N VAL A 267 -15.01 -11.23 -3.50
CA VAL A 267 -14.01 -10.14 -3.44
C VAL A 267 -14.70 -8.78 -3.59
N ILE A 268 -15.70 -8.67 -4.46
CA ILE A 268 -16.51 -7.45 -4.60
C ILE A 268 -17.24 -7.13 -3.29
N ALA A 269 -17.89 -8.12 -2.67
CA ALA A 269 -18.56 -7.93 -1.38
C ALA A 269 -17.59 -7.47 -0.28
N ASN A 270 -16.39 -8.06 -0.25
CA ASN A 270 -15.33 -7.68 0.68
C ASN A 270 -14.81 -6.26 0.39
N ALA A 271 -14.59 -5.88 -0.87
CA ALA A 271 -14.15 -4.55 -1.25
C ALA A 271 -15.18 -3.47 -0.86
N MET A 272 -16.48 -3.75 -1.01
CA MET A 272 -17.53 -2.84 -0.56
C MET A 272 -17.58 -2.75 0.97
N THR A 273 -17.39 -3.87 1.67
CA THR A 273 -17.25 -3.88 3.14
C THR A 273 -16.05 -3.05 3.58
N TYR A 274 -14.92 -3.18 2.88
CA TYR A 274 -13.70 -2.43 3.13
C TYR A 274 -13.92 -0.92 2.94
N ALA A 275 -14.59 -0.49 1.87
CA ALA A 275 -14.98 0.90 1.68
C ALA A 275 -15.83 1.43 2.85
N GLY A 276 -16.82 0.65 3.29
CA GLY A 276 -17.66 1.01 4.44
C GLY A 276 -16.86 1.15 5.75
N GLN A 277 -15.90 0.26 6.00
CA GLN A 277 -15.00 0.35 7.15
C GLN A 277 -14.14 1.62 7.11
N LEU A 278 -13.60 1.99 5.94
CA LEU A 278 -12.78 3.19 5.77
C LEU A 278 -13.58 4.49 5.99
N VAL A 279 -14.85 4.53 5.57
CA VAL A 279 -15.74 5.66 5.86
C VAL A 279 -16.01 5.76 7.37
N LYS A 280 -16.35 4.64 8.02
CA LYS A 280 -16.58 4.59 9.48
C LYS A 280 -15.33 5.02 10.28
N GLY A 281 -14.15 4.63 9.81
CA GLY A 281 -12.87 5.02 10.38
C GLY A 281 -12.37 6.41 9.98
N ASN A 282 -13.19 7.19 9.25
CA ASN A 282 -12.88 8.55 8.81
C ASN A 282 -11.50 8.66 8.13
N ILE A 283 -11.29 7.84 7.10
CA ILE A 283 -10.05 7.78 6.32
C ILE A 283 -9.53 9.15 5.88
N LYS A 284 -10.42 10.11 5.58
CA LYS A 284 -10.03 11.47 5.17
C LYS A 284 -9.29 12.21 6.28
N GLU A 285 -9.82 12.18 7.50
CA GLU A 285 -9.19 12.83 8.65
C GLU A 285 -7.92 12.09 9.09
N VAL A 286 -7.95 10.75 9.08
CA VAL A 286 -6.78 9.92 9.40
C VAL A 286 -5.64 10.20 8.43
N SER A 287 -5.92 10.21 7.12
CA SER A 287 -4.96 10.53 6.06
C SER A 287 -4.30 11.89 6.30
N LYS A 288 -5.11 12.94 6.49
CA LYS A 288 -4.61 14.29 6.75
C LYS A 288 -3.69 14.35 7.98
N LYS A 289 -4.14 13.81 9.12
CA LYS A 289 -3.37 13.79 10.37
C LYS A 289 -2.06 13.03 10.23
N GLU A 290 -2.07 11.92 9.50
CA GLU A 290 -0.87 11.09 9.34
C GLU A 290 0.17 11.75 8.43
N PHE A 291 -0.26 12.37 7.33
CA PHE A 291 0.65 13.18 6.49
C PHE A 291 1.22 14.36 7.26
N GLU A 292 0.41 15.06 8.08
CA GLU A 292 0.91 16.13 8.95
C GLU A 292 1.99 15.63 9.92
N LYS A 293 1.82 14.45 10.53
CA LYS A 293 2.84 13.81 11.39
C LYS A 293 4.10 13.46 10.61
N ALA A 294 3.98 12.79 9.46
CA ALA A 294 5.12 12.37 8.66
C ALA A 294 5.91 13.58 8.12
N ASN A 295 5.20 14.62 7.65
CA ASN A 295 5.81 15.87 7.20
C ASN A 295 6.53 16.61 8.35
N LYS A 296 5.95 16.63 9.55
CA LYS A 296 6.59 17.20 10.73
C LYS A 296 7.88 16.47 11.11
N ALA A 297 7.95 15.16 10.86
CA ALA A 297 9.14 14.33 11.02
C ALA A 297 10.12 14.40 9.82
N GLY A 298 9.92 15.34 8.89
CA GLY A 298 10.89 15.62 7.82
C GLY A 298 10.70 14.79 6.55
N LEU A 299 9.56 14.11 6.33
CA LEU A 299 9.29 13.30 5.14
C LEU A 299 9.74 13.99 3.84
N LYS A 300 9.32 15.24 3.60
CA LYS A 300 9.67 15.98 2.37
C LYS A 300 11.18 16.09 2.15
N SER A 301 11.94 16.42 3.21
CA SER A 301 13.40 16.51 3.11
C SER A 301 14.07 15.17 2.83
N ILE A 302 13.55 14.07 3.39
CA ILE A 302 14.07 12.72 3.14
C ILE A 302 13.81 12.32 1.68
N LEU A 303 12.62 12.59 1.17
CA LEU A 303 12.26 12.33 -0.23
C LEU A 303 13.11 13.17 -1.22
N GLU A 304 13.39 14.43 -0.89
CA GLU A 304 14.28 15.30 -1.66
C GLU A 304 15.73 14.78 -1.68
N LYS A 305 16.25 14.28 -0.54
CA LYS A 305 17.57 13.62 -0.48
C LYS A 305 17.62 12.38 -1.39
N ILE A 306 16.59 11.54 -1.33
CA ILE A 306 16.50 10.31 -2.13
C ILE A 306 16.53 10.63 -3.63
N THR A 307 15.72 11.59 -4.06
CA THR A 307 15.60 11.96 -5.48
C THR A 307 16.82 12.71 -6.01
N SER A 308 17.49 13.49 -5.16
CA SER A 308 18.74 14.18 -5.52
C SER A 308 19.97 13.26 -5.51
N ALA A 309 20.00 12.21 -4.69
CA ALA A 309 21.06 11.21 -4.68
C ALA A 309 21.15 10.44 -6.02
N GLY A 310 20.01 10.09 -6.62
CA GLY A 310 19.96 9.49 -7.96
C GLY A 310 20.30 10.45 -9.11
N ALA A 311 20.43 11.75 -8.84
CA ALA A 311 20.81 12.78 -9.80
C ALA A 311 22.30 13.13 -9.76
N LYS A 312 23.10 12.52 -8.87
CA LYS A 312 24.56 12.54 -9.03
C LYS A 312 24.86 11.76 -10.32
N LYS A 313 25.12 12.53 -11.39
CA LYS A 313 25.81 12.04 -12.58
C LYS A 313 26.90 11.09 -12.12
N ALA A 314 26.98 9.91 -12.75
CA ALA A 314 28.19 9.11 -12.76
C ALA A 314 29.36 10.08 -12.99
N GLU A 315 30.10 10.37 -11.91
CA GLU A 315 31.41 10.96 -12.08
C GLU A 315 32.19 9.97 -12.94
N PRO A 316 32.96 10.45 -13.93
CA PRO A 316 33.70 9.58 -14.83
C PRO A 316 34.41 8.54 -13.98
N GLU A 317 34.28 7.25 -14.34
CA GLU A 317 34.99 6.15 -13.71
C GLU A 317 36.44 6.57 -13.54
N GLU A 318 36.82 6.98 -12.33
CA GLU A 318 38.22 6.96 -11.95
C GLU A 318 38.62 5.50 -12.08
N ASP A 319 39.69 5.23 -12.82
CA ASP A 319 40.25 3.90 -13.01
C ASP A 319 40.84 3.45 -11.66
N VAL A 320 39.97 3.08 -10.73
CA VAL A 320 40.33 2.68 -9.37
C VAL A 320 40.93 1.29 -9.47
N LYS A 321 42.26 1.22 -9.36
CA LYS A 321 42.97 -0.06 -9.36
C LYS A 321 42.50 -0.92 -8.20
N CYS A 322 42.09 -2.14 -8.53
CA CYS A 322 41.79 -3.18 -7.55
C CYS A 322 43.00 -3.37 -6.60
N PRO A 323 42.81 -3.25 -5.28
CA PRO A 323 43.84 -3.55 -4.29
C PRO A 323 44.35 -5.00 -4.41
N ALA A 324 45.47 -5.32 -3.77
CA ALA A 324 46.01 -6.68 -3.76
C ALA A 324 44.95 -7.67 -3.25
N GLU A 325 44.77 -8.79 -3.95
CA GLU A 325 43.74 -9.76 -3.62
C GLU A 325 43.97 -10.37 -2.23
N GLU A 326 42.95 -10.29 -1.39
CA GLU A 326 42.91 -10.86 -0.05
C GLU A 326 41.81 -11.92 0.05
N GLN A 327 41.92 -12.81 1.05
CA GLN A 327 40.82 -13.73 1.36
C GLN A 327 39.64 -12.95 1.92
N ALA A 328 38.51 -13.00 1.21
CA ALA A 328 37.27 -12.35 1.62
C ALA A 328 36.46 -13.30 2.51
N THR A 329 36.74 -13.29 3.80
CA THR A 329 36.15 -14.20 4.81
C THR A 329 34.97 -13.59 5.57
N ALA A 330 34.86 -12.25 5.59
CA ALA A 330 33.76 -11.53 6.22
C ALA A 330 32.76 -11.00 5.18
N THR A 331 31.49 -10.89 5.56
CA THR A 331 30.43 -10.30 4.73
C THR A 331 29.78 -9.10 5.42
N ILE A 332 29.59 -8.03 4.65
CA ILE A 332 28.88 -6.82 5.05
C ILE A 332 27.58 -6.78 4.24
N GLY A 333 26.46 -6.96 4.92
CA GLY A 333 25.13 -6.86 4.33
C GLY A 333 24.50 -5.48 4.50
N GLY A 334 23.26 -5.33 4.05
CA GLY A 334 22.53 -4.07 4.16
C GLY A 334 22.97 -3.03 3.15
N ILE A 335 23.45 -3.46 1.98
CA ILE A 335 23.82 -2.64 0.83
C ILE A 335 22.79 -2.89 -0.27
N ASP A 336 22.39 -1.84 -0.98
CA ASP A 336 21.46 -1.93 -2.11
C ASP A 336 22.14 -2.64 -3.31
N ILE A 337 21.41 -3.46 -4.06
CA ILE A 337 21.96 -4.17 -5.23
C ILE A 337 22.47 -3.20 -6.29
N LEU A 338 21.84 -2.03 -6.41
CA LEU A 338 22.23 -1.00 -7.37
C LEU A 338 23.48 -0.22 -6.92
N GLU A 339 23.74 -0.15 -5.62
CA GLU A 339 24.90 0.54 -5.03
C GLU A 339 26.08 -0.42 -4.77
N LEU A 340 25.91 -1.71 -5.08
CA LEU A 340 26.84 -2.76 -4.67
C LEU A 340 28.24 -2.58 -5.28
N GLU A 341 28.30 -2.15 -6.54
CA GLU A 341 29.55 -1.88 -7.24
C GLU A 341 30.19 -0.57 -6.75
N ASP A 342 29.39 0.47 -6.48
CA ASP A 342 29.90 1.75 -5.95
C ASP A 342 30.45 1.58 -4.52
N ALA A 343 29.79 0.79 -3.69
CA ALA A 343 30.26 0.41 -2.35
C ALA A 343 31.60 -0.35 -2.43
N LYS A 344 31.75 -1.28 -3.38
CA LYS A 344 33.02 -1.98 -3.63
C LYS A 344 34.10 -0.98 -4.06
N VAL A 345 33.80 -0.07 -4.98
CA VAL A 345 34.75 0.94 -5.46
C VAL A 345 35.16 1.90 -4.34
N ALA A 346 34.25 2.29 -3.44
CA ALA A 346 34.56 3.12 -2.28
C ALA A 346 35.58 2.46 -1.33
N LEU A 347 35.47 1.15 -1.14
CA LEU A 347 36.48 0.38 -0.38
C LEU A 347 37.82 0.29 -1.13
N TRP A 348 37.78 0.08 -2.45
CA TRP A 348 39.00 0.06 -3.27
C TRP A 348 39.74 1.40 -3.23
N LYS A 349 39.03 2.54 -3.27
CA LYS A 349 39.62 3.88 -3.10
C LYS A 349 40.35 4.05 -1.76
N ASN A 350 39.97 3.26 -0.75
CA ASN A 350 40.61 3.23 0.56
C ASN A 350 41.65 2.10 0.72
N ASN A 351 42.10 1.49 -0.39
CA ASN A 351 43.03 0.36 -0.44
C ASN A 351 42.55 -0.89 0.32
N ILE A 352 41.23 -1.13 0.36
CA ILE A 352 40.66 -2.34 0.96
C ILE A 352 40.15 -3.24 -0.16
N PHE A 353 40.66 -4.47 -0.22
CA PHE A 353 40.15 -5.45 -1.17
C PHE A 353 38.72 -5.89 -0.79
N ALA A 354 37.82 -5.81 -1.76
CA ALA A 354 36.42 -6.14 -1.60
C ALA A 354 35.87 -6.85 -2.85
N LYS A 355 35.00 -7.85 -2.64
CA LYS A 355 34.22 -8.53 -3.69
C LYS A 355 32.73 -8.36 -3.46
N THR A 356 31.94 -8.33 -4.52
CA THR A 356 30.47 -8.28 -4.44
C THR A 356 29.90 -9.68 -4.50
N GLY A 357 28.75 -9.90 -3.86
CA GLY A 357 28.08 -11.21 -3.82
C GLY A 357 26.63 -11.14 -3.38
N MET A 358 25.97 -12.29 -3.40
CA MET A 358 24.60 -12.46 -2.92
C MET A 358 24.60 -13.36 -1.68
N GLY A 359 24.27 -12.77 -0.53
CA GLY A 359 24.11 -13.48 0.73
C GLY A 359 22.67 -13.98 0.91
N CYS A 360 22.42 -14.70 2.01
CA CYS A 360 21.10 -15.26 2.30
C CYS A 360 20.02 -14.20 2.57
N THR A 361 20.40 -12.97 2.90
CA THR A 361 19.51 -11.83 3.23
C THR A 361 19.47 -10.76 2.15
N GLY A 362 20.26 -10.88 1.08
CA GLY A 362 20.36 -9.87 0.03
C GLY A 362 21.80 -9.64 -0.45
N PRO A 363 22.05 -8.52 -1.14
CA PRO A 363 23.38 -8.15 -1.63
C PRO A 363 24.37 -7.96 -0.48
N VAL A 364 25.60 -8.43 -0.67
CA VAL A 364 26.68 -8.33 0.32
C VAL A 364 28.00 -7.90 -0.33
N VAL A 365 28.80 -7.15 0.42
CA VAL A 365 30.21 -6.89 0.11
C VAL A 365 31.08 -7.76 1.01
N MET A 366 32.01 -8.49 0.41
CA MET A 366 32.89 -9.44 1.09
C MET A 366 34.28 -8.84 1.22
N VAL A 367 34.81 -8.81 2.44
CA VAL A 367 36.13 -8.25 2.79
C VAL A 367 36.90 -9.22 3.68
N ASN A 368 38.20 -8.98 3.88
CA ASN A 368 38.97 -9.70 4.88
C ASN A 368 38.47 -9.35 6.30
N ASP A 369 38.42 -10.33 7.21
CA ASP A 369 38.04 -10.12 8.61
C ASP A 369 38.81 -8.97 9.28
N ALA A 370 40.11 -8.82 8.97
CA ALA A 370 40.95 -7.76 9.51
C ALA A 370 40.49 -6.34 9.10
N ASN A 371 39.77 -6.23 7.98
CA ASN A 371 39.30 -4.97 7.40
C ASN A 371 37.80 -4.75 7.63
N LEU A 372 37.11 -5.62 8.37
CA LEU A 372 35.66 -5.57 8.55
C LEU A 372 35.17 -4.26 9.17
N GLU A 373 35.73 -3.87 10.33
CA GLU A 373 35.29 -2.67 11.05
C GLU A 373 35.60 -1.39 10.29
N LYS A 374 36.80 -1.31 9.69
CA LYS A 374 37.19 -0.17 8.85
C LYS A 374 36.30 -0.05 7.61
N SER A 375 35.95 -1.18 6.99
CA SER A 375 35.02 -1.21 5.84
C SER A 375 33.63 -0.72 6.24
N LYS A 376 33.12 -1.13 7.40
CA LYS A 376 31.83 -0.64 7.91
C LYS A 376 31.84 0.87 8.15
N GLU A 377 32.91 1.40 8.76
CA GLU A 377 33.04 2.84 8.98
C GLU A 377 33.06 3.65 7.67
N ILE A 378 33.78 3.17 6.65
CA ILE A 378 33.83 3.82 5.34
C ILE A 378 32.47 3.78 4.68
N LEU A 379 31.85 2.61 4.61
CA LEU A 379 30.54 2.43 3.97
C LEU A 379 29.44 3.21 4.71
N SER A 380 29.51 3.31 6.03
CA SER A 380 28.57 4.12 6.83
C SER A 380 28.77 5.63 6.56
N LYS A 381 30.02 6.11 6.50
CA LYS A 381 30.33 7.51 6.16
C LYS A 381 29.86 7.91 4.75
N GLU A 382 30.02 7.02 3.79
CA GLU A 382 29.57 7.23 2.41
C GLU A 382 28.05 7.01 2.26
N GLY A 383 27.36 6.53 3.31
CA GLY A 383 25.92 6.35 3.34
C GLY A 383 25.41 5.04 2.75
N TYR A 384 26.29 4.07 2.45
CA TYR A 384 25.97 2.76 1.88
C TYR A 384 25.49 1.72 2.88
N ILE A 385 25.69 1.92 4.19
CA ILE A 385 25.14 1.10 5.28
C ILE A 385 24.79 2.00 6.47
N SER A 386 23.91 1.52 7.36
CA SER A 386 23.51 2.23 8.60
C SER A 386 24.50 2.01 9.73
#